data_AF-A0A7C2ERM2-F1
#
_entry.id   AF-A0A7C2ERM2-F1
#
_cell.length_a   1.000
_cell.length_b   1.000
_cell.length_c   1.000
_cell.angle_alpha   90.00
_cell.angle_beta   90.00
_cell.angle_gamma   90.00
#
_symmetry.space_group_name_H-M   'P 1'
#
loop_
_entity.id
_entity.type
_entity.pdbx_description
1 polymer ?
#
loop_
_entity_poly.entity_id
_entity_poly.type
_entity_poly.pdbx_seq_one_letter_code
_entity_poly.pdbx_strand_id
1 'polypeptide(L)'
;MVILARLALAGMLALAACGPRRPTHVTIDPGLAALVAPDTVMLAGIRFDRLRQSRFYQKLLAAGPKGGIGQYLREAGLDPNGDLWEGLIASDGKEAVILLRGRFSAMGLEPKLERTGAQRMAYKNYMLIGDEQLAVTFLNPSTAAVSRAAVLRSLLERRNEFTGLPRALEDRIRTIEPENQLWGVAIGGMPPLPEEALQGDWGNFAQLLERIRGVTAAAALGDGVTITGRAECASPEDAETLETAARGILGLARLTLRDRPGLASLSDLVAVSRQESRLAIDASIPPEVLERLLEEMRRTR
;
A
#
# COMPACT_ATOMS: atom_id res chain seq x y z
N MET A 1 44.34 29.04 -27.60
CA MET A 1 43.64 27.76 -27.83
C MET A 1 43.46 26.92 -26.56
N VAL A 2 44.43 26.84 -25.65
CA VAL A 2 44.37 26.02 -24.42
C VAL A 2 43.37 26.55 -23.36
N ILE A 3 43.13 27.86 -23.32
CA ILE A 3 42.19 28.48 -22.35
C ILE A 3 40.72 28.25 -22.73
N LEU A 4 40.37 28.27 -24.03
CA LEU A 4 39.02 27.93 -24.49
C LEU A 4 38.67 26.46 -24.23
N ALA A 5 39.64 25.55 -24.36
CA ALA A 5 39.44 24.12 -24.08
C ALA A 5 39.17 23.84 -22.58
N ARG A 6 39.75 24.63 -21.66
CA ARG A 6 39.50 24.52 -20.21
C ARG A 6 38.14 25.08 -19.77
N LEU A 7 37.66 26.15 -20.42
CA LEU A 7 36.32 26.70 -20.18
C LEU A 7 35.22 25.77 -20.72
N ALA A 8 35.43 25.11 -21.86
CA ALA A 8 34.50 24.11 -22.39
C ALA A 8 34.36 22.86 -21.50
N LEU A 9 35.46 22.43 -20.85
CA LEU A 9 35.44 21.29 -19.92
C LEU A 9 34.73 21.61 -18.59
N ALA A 10 34.86 22.83 -18.09
CA ALA A 10 34.14 23.30 -16.90
C ALA A 10 32.62 23.41 -17.14
N GLY A 11 32.20 23.79 -18.36
CA GLY A 11 30.79 23.81 -18.76
C GLY A 11 30.13 22.42 -18.84
N MET A 12 30.87 21.39 -19.27
CA MET A 12 30.36 20.01 -19.32
C MET A 12 30.23 19.35 -17.94
N LEU A 13 31.10 19.69 -16.97
CA LEU A 13 30.97 19.22 -15.58
C LEU A 13 29.77 19.84 -14.85
N ALA A 14 29.38 21.06 -15.18
CA ALA A 14 28.19 21.71 -14.60
C ALA A 14 26.85 21.11 -15.09
N LEU A 15 26.82 20.52 -16.29
CA LEU A 15 25.63 19.87 -16.85
C LEU A 15 25.42 18.43 -16.33
N ALA A 16 26.44 17.82 -15.72
CA ALA A 16 26.32 16.51 -15.07
C ALA A 16 25.68 16.58 -13.66
N ALA A 17 25.55 17.78 -13.08
CA ALA A 17 24.97 17.97 -11.75
C ALA A 17 23.42 18.05 -11.74
N CYS A 18 22.81 18.18 -12.92
CA CYS A 18 21.35 18.14 -13.10
C CYS A 18 20.87 16.76 -13.58
N GLY A 19 21.46 15.68 -13.06
CA GLY A 19 20.84 14.37 -13.17
C GLY A 19 19.49 14.37 -12.44
N PRO A 20 18.47 13.63 -12.90
CA PRO A 20 17.21 13.51 -12.17
C PRO A 20 17.53 13.05 -10.74
N ARG A 21 17.20 13.90 -9.76
CA ARG A 21 17.38 13.56 -8.35
C ARG A 21 16.61 12.27 -8.10
N ARG A 22 17.34 11.22 -7.73
CA ARG A 22 16.70 9.98 -7.32
C ARG A 22 15.83 10.30 -6.11
N PRO A 23 14.55 9.87 -6.10
CA PRO A 23 13.72 10.06 -4.94
C PRO A 23 14.39 9.40 -3.73
N THR A 24 14.38 10.09 -2.59
CA THR A 24 14.96 9.58 -1.34
C THR A 24 13.97 8.77 -0.51
N HIS A 25 12.70 8.80 -0.92
CA HIS A 25 11.58 8.11 -0.28
C HIS A 25 10.52 7.76 -1.31
N VAL A 26 9.54 6.94 -0.93
CA VAL A 26 8.39 6.64 -1.80
C VAL A 26 7.66 7.94 -2.17
N THR A 27 7.27 8.06 -3.43
CA THR A 27 6.56 9.22 -3.96
C THR A 27 5.12 8.85 -4.27
N ILE A 28 4.20 9.73 -3.93
CA ILE A 28 2.78 9.65 -4.28
C ILE A 28 2.53 10.56 -5.50
N ASP A 29 1.79 10.08 -6.50
CA ASP A 29 1.32 10.93 -7.61
C ASP A 29 0.61 12.18 -7.08
N PRO A 30 1.01 13.40 -7.47
CA PRO A 30 0.43 14.64 -6.94
C PRO A 30 -1.09 14.75 -7.12
N GLY A 31 -1.63 14.14 -8.18
CA GLY A 31 -3.07 14.11 -8.44
C GLY A 31 -3.82 13.20 -7.46
N LEU A 32 -3.18 12.14 -6.93
CA LEU A 32 -3.73 11.34 -5.84
C LEU A 32 -3.56 12.05 -4.50
N ALA A 33 -2.38 12.63 -4.24
CA ALA A 33 -2.11 13.36 -3.00
C ALA A 33 -3.09 14.53 -2.77
N ALA A 34 -3.47 15.24 -3.84
CA ALA A 34 -4.44 16.34 -3.78
C ALA A 34 -5.87 15.88 -3.42
N LEU A 35 -6.17 14.58 -3.50
CA LEU A 35 -7.49 14.02 -3.17
C LEU A 35 -7.55 13.43 -1.76
N VAL A 36 -6.45 13.50 -1.00
CA VAL A 36 -6.41 13.04 0.38
C VAL A 36 -7.09 14.08 1.27
N ALA A 37 -8.12 13.64 2.00
CA ALA A 37 -8.86 14.50 2.91
C ALA A 37 -8.00 14.88 4.14
N PRO A 38 -8.18 16.08 4.71
CA PRO A 38 -7.32 16.59 5.79
C PRO A 38 -7.45 15.81 7.12
N ASP A 39 -8.55 15.09 7.31
CA ASP A 39 -8.83 14.21 8.45
C ASP A 39 -8.31 12.77 8.25
N THR A 40 -7.59 12.50 7.16
CA THR A 40 -6.95 11.20 6.92
C THR A 40 -5.93 10.90 8.02
N VAL A 41 -6.05 9.72 8.64
CA VAL A 41 -5.13 9.20 9.66
C VAL A 41 -4.36 7.97 9.20
N MET A 42 -4.73 7.38 8.06
CA MET A 42 -4.03 6.23 7.48
C MET A 42 -3.93 6.36 5.96
N LEU A 43 -2.75 6.03 5.43
CA LEU A 43 -2.49 5.89 4.00
C LEU A 43 -1.84 4.54 3.71
N ALA A 44 -2.21 3.90 2.62
CA ALA A 44 -1.49 2.74 2.09
C ALA A 44 -1.37 2.83 0.57
N GLY A 45 -0.18 2.59 0.04
CA GLY A 45 0.10 2.72 -1.38
C GLY A 45 0.61 1.45 -2.03
N ILE A 46 0.30 1.33 -3.31
CA ILE A 46 0.80 0.28 -4.20
C ILE A 46 1.30 0.92 -5.51
N ARG A 47 2.54 0.60 -5.88
CA ARG A 47 3.18 1.05 -7.12
C ARG A 47 3.11 -0.05 -8.17
N PHE A 48 1.97 -0.14 -8.86
CA PHE A 48 1.71 -1.19 -9.85
C PHE A 48 2.75 -1.20 -10.99
N ASP A 49 3.20 -0.03 -11.43
CA ASP A 49 4.24 0.14 -12.44
C ASP A 49 5.54 -0.61 -12.07
N ARG A 50 5.98 -0.48 -10.82
CA ARG A 50 7.17 -1.15 -10.30
C ARG A 50 6.91 -2.58 -9.89
N LEU A 51 5.74 -2.85 -9.33
CA LEU A 51 5.35 -4.19 -8.89
C LEU A 51 5.36 -5.19 -10.06
N ARG A 52 4.93 -4.77 -11.26
CA ARG A 52 4.99 -5.57 -12.49
C ARG A 52 6.39 -5.98 -12.93
N GLN A 53 7.41 -5.24 -12.49
CA GLN A 53 8.81 -5.55 -12.79
C GLN A 53 9.36 -6.65 -11.86
N SER A 54 8.66 -6.98 -10.77
CA SER A 54 9.04 -8.05 -9.85
C SER A 54 8.78 -9.43 -10.46
N ARG A 55 9.80 -10.30 -10.45
CA ARG A 55 9.67 -11.71 -10.86
C ARG A 55 8.64 -12.45 -10.02
N PHE A 56 8.61 -12.17 -8.72
CA PHE A 56 7.63 -12.77 -7.81
C PHE A 56 6.21 -12.42 -8.24
N TYR A 57 5.94 -11.14 -8.47
CA TYR A 57 4.62 -10.69 -8.86
C TYR A 57 4.19 -11.28 -10.21
N GLN A 58 5.10 -11.38 -11.19
CA GLN A 58 4.82 -12.06 -12.46
C GLN A 58 4.44 -13.53 -12.26
N LYS A 59 5.15 -14.26 -11.40
CA LYS A 59 4.82 -15.66 -11.06
C LYS A 59 3.48 -15.77 -10.32
N LEU A 60 3.20 -14.84 -9.42
CA LEU A 60 1.93 -14.77 -8.69
C LEU A 60 0.76 -14.54 -9.66
N LEU A 61 0.89 -13.58 -10.59
CA LEU A 61 -0.12 -13.33 -11.61
C LEU A 61 -0.34 -14.55 -12.53
N ALA A 62 0.73 -15.22 -12.94
CA ALA A 62 0.64 -16.46 -13.72
C ALA A 62 -0.08 -17.58 -12.96
N ALA A 63 -0.03 -17.57 -11.62
CA ALA A 63 -0.80 -18.49 -10.77
C ALA A 63 -2.29 -18.09 -10.64
N GLY A 64 -2.72 -16.97 -11.22
CA GLY A 64 -4.12 -16.53 -11.32
C GLY A 64 -4.85 -16.46 -9.98
N PRO A 65 -4.47 -15.53 -9.07
CA PRO A 65 -5.19 -15.39 -7.81
C PRO A 65 -6.66 -15.04 -8.07
N LYS A 66 -7.56 -15.92 -7.60
CA LYS A 66 -9.00 -15.71 -7.58
C LYS A 66 -9.32 -14.84 -6.35
N GLY A 67 -10.13 -13.80 -6.51
CA GLY A 67 -10.57 -12.91 -5.43
C GLY A 67 -9.77 -11.62 -5.24
N GLY A 68 -10.28 -10.76 -4.35
CA GLY A 68 -9.65 -9.52 -3.91
C GLY A 68 -9.92 -8.29 -4.81
N ILE A 69 -9.33 -7.16 -4.43
CA ILE A 69 -9.49 -5.86 -5.12
C ILE A 69 -9.18 -5.99 -6.63
N GLY A 70 -8.20 -6.81 -7.02
CA GLY A 70 -7.85 -7.00 -8.43
C GLY A 70 -8.94 -7.67 -9.26
N GLN A 71 -9.73 -8.58 -8.68
CA GLN A 71 -10.91 -9.14 -9.35
C GLN A 71 -12.01 -8.09 -9.45
N TYR A 72 -12.27 -7.36 -8.36
CA TYR A 72 -13.25 -6.27 -8.37
C TYR A 72 -12.91 -5.21 -9.44
N LEU A 73 -11.63 -4.83 -9.55
CA LEU A 73 -11.16 -3.90 -10.56
C LEU A 73 -11.34 -4.45 -11.97
N ARG A 74 -11.04 -5.73 -12.21
CA ARG A 74 -11.27 -6.37 -13.53
C ARG A 74 -12.75 -6.47 -13.89
N GLU A 75 -13.61 -6.82 -12.93
CA GLU A 75 -15.07 -6.78 -13.09
C GLU A 75 -15.58 -5.35 -13.34
N ALA A 76 -14.86 -4.37 -12.81
CA ALA A 76 -15.06 -2.96 -13.08
C ALA A 76 -14.46 -2.50 -14.43
N GLY A 77 -13.95 -3.43 -15.27
CA GLY A 77 -13.34 -3.12 -16.56
C GLY A 77 -11.96 -2.44 -16.45
N LEU A 78 -11.33 -2.48 -15.27
CA LEU A 78 -9.99 -1.94 -15.01
C LEU A 78 -8.99 -3.08 -14.95
N ASP A 79 -8.04 -3.14 -15.87
CA ASP A 79 -6.98 -4.14 -15.77
C ASP A 79 -5.85 -3.66 -14.83
N PRO A 80 -5.72 -4.25 -13.62
CA PRO A 80 -4.62 -3.91 -12.72
C PRO A 80 -3.25 -4.27 -13.29
N ASN A 81 -3.16 -5.02 -14.39
CA ASN A 81 -1.90 -5.41 -15.02
C ASN A 81 -1.50 -4.53 -16.23
N GLY A 82 -2.45 -3.82 -16.85
CA GLY A 82 -2.18 -2.95 -17.99
C GLY A 82 -2.42 -1.47 -17.70
N ASP A 83 -3.48 -1.17 -16.95
CA ASP A 83 -4.04 0.19 -16.91
C ASP A 83 -3.62 0.99 -15.68
N LEU A 84 -3.34 0.33 -14.56
CA LEU A 84 -3.02 1.02 -13.31
C LEU A 84 -1.54 1.38 -13.17
N TRP A 85 -1.21 2.54 -12.60
CA TRP A 85 0.17 2.91 -12.29
C TRP A 85 0.39 2.94 -10.78
N GLU A 86 -0.56 3.50 -10.05
CA GLU A 86 -0.49 3.66 -8.61
C GLU A 86 -1.89 3.51 -8.00
N GLY A 87 -1.96 2.91 -6.81
CA GLY A 87 -3.14 2.90 -5.97
C GLY A 87 -2.80 3.49 -4.60
N LEU A 88 -3.71 4.24 -4.02
CA LEU A 88 -3.59 4.88 -2.72
C LEU A 88 -4.89 4.71 -1.95
N ILE A 89 -4.85 4.03 -0.81
CA ILE A 89 -5.93 3.96 0.15
C ILE A 89 -5.74 5.11 1.13
N ALA A 90 -6.76 5.93 1.34
CA ALA A 90 -6.81 6.97 2.36
C ALA A 90 -8.00 6.73 3.30
N SER A 91 -7.78 6.80 4.61
CA SER A 91 -8.81 6.56 5.62
C SER A 91 -8.71 7.51 6.80
N ASP A 92 -9.86 7.93 7.31
CA ASP A 92 -10.04 8.66 8.58
C ASP A 92 -10.23 7.73 9.80
N GLY A 93 -10.06 6.41 9.60
CA GLY A 93 -10.26 5.38 10.61
C GLY A 93 -11.69 4.82 10.69
N LYS A 94 -12.66 5.43 9.99
CA LYS A 94 -14.05 4.97 9.89
C LYS A 94 -14.40 4.61 8.45
N GLU A 95 -14.00 5.48 7.53
CA GLU A 95 -14.24 5.38 6.11
C GLU A 95 -12.92 5.28 5.37
N ALA A 96 -12.94 4.65 4.19
CA ALA A 96 -11.79 4.57 3.32
C ALA A 96 -12.17 4.88 1.88
N VAL A 97 -11.29 5.59 1.18
CA VAL A 97 -11.35 5.77 -0.26
C VAL A 97 -10.10 5.17 -0.89
N ILE A 98 -10.30 4.42 -1.96
CA ILE A 98 -9.22 3.90 -2.80
C ILE A 98 -9.12 4.80 -4.01
N LEU A 99 -8.02 5.52 -4.12
CA LEU A 99 -7.68 6.39 -5.21
C LEU A 99 -6.76 5.63 -6.17
N LEU A 100 -7.07 5.69 -7.47
CA LEU A 100 -6.36 4.95 -8.49
C LEU A 100 -5.84 5.90 -9.55
N ARG A 101 -4.57 5.75 -9.90
CA ARG A 101 -3.92 6.39 -11.03
C ARG A 101 -3.74 5.38 -12.14
N GLY A 102 -4.06 5.74 -13.37
CA GLY A 102 -3.92 4.83 -14.49
C GLY A 102 -4.36 5.41 -15.82
N ARG A 103 -4.69 4.52 -16.76
CA ARG A 103 -5.29 4.85 -18.05
C ARG A 103 -6.72 4.32 -18.09
N PHE A 104 -7.70 5.20 -17.90
CA PHE A 104 -9.11 4.81 -17.81
C PHE A 104 -9.91 5.12 -19.07
N SER A 105 -9.34 5.83 -20.04
CA SER A 105 -9.94 5.97 -21.36
C SER A 105 -8.89 6.19 -22.45
N ALA A 106 -9.14 5.66 -23.64
CA ALA A 106 -8.73 6.32 -24.87
C ALA A 106 -9.91 7.20 -25.29
N MET A 107 -9.68 8.51 -25.48
CA MET A 107 -10.67 9.45 -26.04
C MET A 107 -11.88 9.81 -25.14
N GLY A 108 -11.75 9.77 -23.80
CA GLY A 108 -12.75 10.38 -22.90
C GLY A 108 -14.02 9.56 -22.70
N LEU A 109 -14.04 8.29 -23.12
CA LEU A 109 -15.12 7.35 -22.82
C LEU A 109 -14.84 6.65 -21.49
N GLU A 110 -15.76 6.76 -20.52
CA GLU A 110 -15.75 5.94 -19.31
C GLU A 110 -15.68 4.45 -19.69
N PRO A 111 -14.91 3.61 -18.97
CA PRO A 111 -14.92 2.17 -19.19
C PRO A 111 -16.35 1.64 -19.25
N LYS A 112 -16.64 0.77 -20.22
CA LYS A 112 -17.91 0.04 -20.27
C LYS A 112 -17.94 -0.94 -19.10
N LEU A 113 -18.34 -0.42 -17.96
CA LEU A 113 -18.58 -1.16 -16.73
C LEU A 113 -19.82 -2.03 -16.92
N GLU A 114 -19.61 -3.24 -17.42
CA GLU A 114 -20.66 -4.25 -17.69
C GLU A 114 -20.77 -5.23 -16.52
N ARG A 115 -20.85 -4.72 -15.29
CA ARG A 115 -21.15 -5.57 -14.13
C ARG A 115 -22.64 -5.86 -14.10
N THR A 116 -23.00 -7.14 -14.06
CA THR A 116 -24.40 -7.56 -13.83
C THR A 116 -24.86 -7.02 -12.48
N GLY A 117 -25.86 -6.13 -12.48
CA GLY A 117 -26.40 -5.50 -11.27
C GLY A 117 -25.77 -4.17 -10.84
N ALA A 118 -24.74 -3.67 -11.53
CA ALA A 118 -24.21 -2.33 -11.23
C ALA A 118 -25.16 -1.24 -11.72
N GLN A 119 -25.49 -0.31 -10.83
CA GLN A 119 -26.31 0.85 -11.12
C GLN A 119 -25.43 2.03 -11.55
N ARG A 120 -25.98 2.87 -12.41
CA ARG A 120 -25.39 4.17 -12.77
C ARG A 120 -26.11 5.24 -11.97
N MET A 121 -25.45 5.74 -10.94
CA MET A 121 -25.97 6.78 -10.06
C MET A 121 -25.35 8.12 -10.47
N ALA A 122 -26.13 8.96 -11.16
CA ALA A 122 -25.69 10.29 -11.53
C ALA A 122 -25.56 11.17 -10.27
N TYR A 123 -24.45 11.89 -10.16
CA TYR A 123 -24.23 12.85 -9.08
C TYR A 123 -23.42 14.04 -9.60
N LYS A 124 -24.10 15.19 -9.74
CA LYS A 124 -23.55 16.39 -10.40
C LYS A 124 -23.02 16.03 -11.80
N ASN A 125 -21.76 16.35 -12.09
CA ASN A 125 -21.11 16.07 -13.37
C ASN A 125 -20.34 14.73 -13.36
N TYR A 126 -20.59 13.87 -12.37
CA TYR A 126 -19.93 12.60 -12.20
C TYR A 126 -20.92 11.45 -12.29
N MET A 127 -20.45 10.35 -12.87
CA MET A 127 -21.12 9.07 -12.79
C MET A 127 -20.49 8.25 -11.67
N LEU A 128 -21.33 7.73 -10.78
CA LEU A 128 -20.96 6.67 -9.84
C LEU A 128 -21.50 5.36 -10.40
N ILE A 129 -20.63 4.36 -10.51
CA ILE A 129 -20.96 3.08 -11.13
C ILE A 129 -20.78 1.99 -10.08
N GLY A 130 -21.85 1.28 -9.75
CA GLY A 130 -21.88 0.28 -8.66
C GLY A 130 -23.18 0.34 -7.87
N ASP A 131 -23.11 0.24 -6.56
CA ASP A 131 -24.24 0.41 -5.65
C ASP A 131 -23.87 1.32 -4.47
N GLU A 132 -24.76 1.47 -3.49
CA GLU A 132 -24.53 2.33 -2.32
C GLU A 132 -23.38 1.84 -1.43
N GLN A 133 -23.08 0.54 -1.41
CA GLN A 133 -22.00 -0.06 -0.62
C GLN A 133 -20.65 0.00 -1.32
N LEU A 134 -20.63 -0.07 -2.64
CA LEU A 134 -19.39 0.00 -3.39
C LEU A 134 -19.63 0.54 -4.80
N ALA A 135 -19.00 1.68 -5.07
CA ALA A 135 -19.06 2.34 -6.36
C ALA A 135 -17.67 2.81 -6.79
N VAL A 136 -17.52 3.01 -8.09
CA VAL A 136 -16.37 3.69 -8.71
C VAL A 136 -16.84 4.97 -9.36
N THR A 137 -16.00 6.01 -9.29
CA THR A 137 -16.19 7.24 -10.06
C THR A 137 -14.88 7.64 -10.73
N PHE A 138 -14.96 8.09 -11.97
CA PHE A 138 -13.81 8.59 -12.73
C PHE A 138 -13.74 10.11 -12.59
N LEU A 139 -12.67 10.60 -12.00
CA LEU A 139 -12.47 12.03 -11.76
C LEU A 139 -11.94 12.73 -13.02
N ASN A 140 -11.15 12.00 -13.80
CA ASN A 140 -10.60 12.39 -15.10
C ASN A 140 -10.12 11.11 -15.85
N PRO A 141 -9.62 11.21 -17.10
CA PRO A 141 -9.15 10.05 -17.88
C PRO A 141 -8.06 9.18 -17.25
N SER A 142 -7.46 9.65 -16.15
CA SER A 142 -6.31 9.01 -15.49
C SER A 142 -6.44 8.86 -13.96
N THR A 143 -7.57 9.28 -13.38
CA THR A 143 -7.82 9.16 -11.93
C THR A 143 -9.22 8.63 -11.67
N ALA A 144 -9.31 7.60 -10.84
CA ALA A 144 -10.57 7.03 -10.35
C ALA A 144 -10.56 6.97 -8.82
N ALA A 145 -11.75 6.94 -8.23
CA ALA A 145 -11.96 6.73 -6.80
C ALA A 145 -12.98 5.61 -6.59
N VAL A 146 -12.71 4.75 -5.61
CA VAL A 146 -13.57 3.63 -5.22
C VAL A 146 -13.86 3.73 -3.72
N SER A 147 -15.14 3.72 -3.35
CA SER A 147 -15.62 3.71 -1.97
C SER A 147 -17.13 3.45 -1.94
N ARG A 148 -17.77 3.56 -0.77
CA ARG A 148 -19.23 3.66 -0.63
C ARG A 148 -19.71 4.91 -1.35
N ALA A 149 -20.92 4.86 -1.93
CA ALA A 149 -21.41 5.96 -2.74
C ALA A 149 -21.53 7.28 -1.94
N ALA A 150 -21.95 7.22 -0.68
CA ALA A 150 -22.00 8.38 0.21
C ALA A 150 -20.63 9.04 0.41
N VAL A 151 -19.57 8.24 0.60
CA VAL A 151 -18.18 8.74 0.76
C VAL A 151 -17.69 9.37 -0.54
N LEU A 152 -17.99 8.76 -1.69
CA LEU A 152 -17.64 9.34 -2.99
C LEU A 152 -18.36 10.68 -3.22
N ARG A 153 -19.64 10.81 -2.87
CA ARG A 153 -20.36 12.10 -2.98
C ARG A 153 -19.69 13.19 -2.12
N SER A 154 -19.33 12.86 -0.88
CA SER A 154 -18.59 13.76 0.04
C SER A 154 -17.22 14.15 -0.52
N LEU A 155 -16.46 13.19 -1.08
CA LEU A 155 -15.19 13.45 -1.77
C LEU A 155 -15.39 14.45 -2.93
N LEU A 156 -16.39 14.22 -3.78
CA LEU A 156 -16.68 15.07 -4.93
C LEU A 156 -17.12 16.49 -4.53
N GLU A 157 -17.77 16.65 -3.38
CA GLU A 157 -18.15 17.94 -2.80
C GLU A 157 -16.95 18.72 -2.27
N ARG A 158 -16.09 18.06 -1.49
CA ARG A 158 -15.08 18.72 -0.66
C ARG A 158 -13.68 18.74 -1.27
N ARG A 159 -13.40 17.96 -2.33
CA ARG A 159 -12.04 17.81 -2.87
C ARG A 159 -11.33 19.11 -3.26
N ASN A 160 -12.06 20.19 -3.55
CA ASN A 160 -11.47 21.48 -3.88
C ASN A 160 -10.96 22.23 -2.63
N GLU A 161 -11.35 21.78 -1.43
CA GLU A 161 -10.89 22.29 -0.13
C GLU A 161 -9.63 21.55 0.35
N PHE A 162 -9.27 20.45 -0.29
CA PHE A 162 -8.14 19.62 0.13
C PHE A 162 -6.82 20.29 -0.29
N THR A 163 -5.88 20.34 0.65
CA THR A 163 -4.59 21.01 0.47
C THR A 163 -3.44 20.03 0.25
N GLY A 164 -3.73 18.73 0.23
CA GLY A 164 -2.75 17.65 0.08
C GLY A 164 -2.66 16.77 1.32
N LEU A 165 -1.53 16.08 1.46
CA LEU A 165 -1.30 15.12 2.54
C LEU A 165 -1.23 15.82 3.91
N PRO A 166 -1.87 15.26 4.95
CA PRO A 166 -1.63 15.70 6.33
C PRO A 166 -0.14 15.56 6.68
N ARG A 167 0.44 16.62 7.27
CA ARG A 167 1.88 16.71 7.55
C ARG A 167 2.42 15.52 8.35
N ALA A 168 1.68 15.05 9.35
CA ALA A 168 2.10 13.92 10.18
C ALA A 168 2.22 12.60 9.39
N LEU A 169 1.39 12.41 8.36
CA LEU A 169 1.51 11.26 7.46
C LEU A 169 2.65 11.45 6.47
N GLU A 170 2.83 12.68 5.96
CA GLU A 170 3.94 13.02 5.07
C GLU A 170 5.30 12.76 5.75
N ASP A 171 5.46 13.18 7.00
CA ASP A 171 6.67 12.96 7.79
C ASP A 171 6.99 11.46 7.93
N ARG A 172 5.97 10.60 8.07
CA ARG A 172 6.14 9.13 8.09
C ARG A 172 6.49 8.57 6.70
N ILE A 173 5.82 9.01 5.65
CA ILE A 173 6.09 8.57 4.27
C ILE A 173 7.55 8.84 3.88
N ARG A 174 8.12 9.96 4.34
CA ARG A 174 9.53 10.32 4.12
C ARG A 174 10.53 9.33 4.72
N THR A 175 10.10 8.45 5.63
CA THR A 175 10.95 7.39 6.21
C THR A 175 10.99 6.11 5.37
N ILE A 176 10.15 6.01 4.34
CA ILE A 176 10.00 4.79 3.55
C ILE A 176 10.90 4.87 2.33
N GLU A 177 11.79 3.90 2.18
CA GLU A 177 12.74 3.84 1.08
C GLU A 177 12.03 3.75 -0.28
N PRO A 178 12.54 4.43 -1.32
CA PRO A 178 11.87 4.58 -2.60
C PRO A 178 11.65 3.26 -3.34
N GLU A 179 12.44 2.22 -3.08
CA GLU A 179 12.34 0.88 -3.69
C GLU A 179 11.09 0.09 -3.29
N ASN A 180 10.40 0.48 -2.21
CA ASN A 180 9.22 -0.25 -1.75
C ASN A 180 8.04 -0.07 -2.73
N GLN A 181 7.47 -1.19 -3.18
CA GLN A 181 6.30 -1.20 -4.07
C GLN A 181 4.99 -1.22 -3.30
N LEU A 182 5.01 -1.71 -2.06
CA LEU A 182 3.88 -1.69 -1.13
C LEU A 182 4.29 -0.90 0.11
N TRP A 183 3.41 -0.04 0.60
CA TRP A 183 3.67 0.69 1.83
C TRP A 183 2.38 1.11 2.53
N GLY A 184 2.49 1.41 3.81
CA GLY A 184 1.41 1.93 4.64
C GLY A 184 1.93 2.76 5.81
N VAL A 185 1.22 3.81 6.15
CA VAL A 185 1.45 4.64 7.33
C VAL A 185 0.15 4.90 8.06
N ALA A 186 0.21 4.98 9.39
CA ALA A 186 -0.91 5.38 10.22
C ALA A 186 -0.44 6.27 11.38
N ILE A 187 -1.31 7.20 11.78
CA ILE A 187 -1.15 8.08 12.95
C ILE A 187 -2.31 7.87 13.91
N GLY A 188 -2.05 7.99 15.21
CA GLY A 188 -3.08 7.78 16.24
C GLY A 188 -3.47 6.31 16.48
N GLY A 189 -2.69 5.37 15.93
CA GLY A 189 -2.92 3.93 16.04
C GLY A 189 -3.32 3.27 14.73
N MET A 190 -3.63 1.98 14.80
CA MET A 190 -4.18 1.23 13.67
C MET A 190 -5.71 1.33 13.73
N PRO A 191 -6.43 1.55 12.62
CA PRO A 191 -7.88 1.49 12.64
C PRO A 191 -8.33 0.12 13.19
N PRO A 192 -9.47 0.07 13.91
CA PRO A 192 -9.96 -1.16 14.50
C PRO A 192 -10.09 -2.23 13.41
N LEU A 193 -9.51 -3.40 13.67
CA LEU A 193 -9.69 -4.54 12.80
C LEU A 193 -11.18 -4.94 12.79
N PRO A 194 -11.73 -5.43 11.66
CA PRO A 194 -13.10 -5.92 11.61
C PRO A 194 -13.34 -6.95 12.71
N GLU A 195 -14.52 -6.96 13.33
CA GLU A 195 -14.83 -7.88 14.43
C GLU A 195 -14.61 -9.34 14.03
N GLU A 196 -14.81 -9.70 12.75
CA GLU A 196 -14.54 -11.04 12.23
C GLU A 196 -13.05 -11.42 12.27
N ALA A 197 -12.16 -10.43 12.13
CA ALA A 197 -10.70 -10.61 12.24
C ALA A 197 -10.22 -10.69 13.70
N LEU A 198 -11.09 -10.36 14.66
CA LEU A 198 -10.80 -10.32 16.10
C LEU A 198 -11.39 -11.52 16.88
N GLN A 199 -12.07 -12.45 16.21
CA GLN A 199 -12.65 -13.62 16.87
C GLN A 199 -11.57 -14.59 17.38
N GLY A 200 -11.70 -15.04 18.64
CA GLY A 200 -10.78 -15.98 19.32
C GLY A 200 -9.83 -15.32 20.34
N ASP A 201 -8.70 -15.96 20.65
CA ASP A 201 -7.69 -15.48 21.63
C ASP A 201 -6.98 -14.16 21.24
N TRP A 202 -7.38 -13.54 20.13
CA TRP A 202 -6.79 -12.32 19.56
C TRP A 202 -7.33 -11.01 20.16
N GLY A 203 -8.39 -11.06 20.97
CA GLY A 203 -8.97 -9.87 21.63
C GLY A 203 -7.98 -9.10 22.52
N ASN A 204 -7.05 -9.82 23.19
CA ASN A 204 -5.98 -9.19 23.98
C ASN A 204 -4.92 -8.51 23.09
N PHE A 205 -4.74 -8.97 21.85
CA PHE A 205 -3.82 -8.38 20.89
C PHE A 205 -4.39 -7.07 20.31
N ALA A 206 -5.72 -7.00 20.11
CA ALA A 206 -6.39 -5.78 19.67
C ALA A 206 -6.15 -4.59 20.62
N GLN A 207 -6.29 -4.81 21.93
CA GLN A 207 -6.01 -3.78 22.95
C GLN A 207 -4.54 -3.31 22.94
N LEU A 208 -3.62 -4.18 22.53
CA LEU A 208 -2.20 -3.84 22.42
C LEU A 208 -1.92 -2.96 21.19
N LEU A 209 -2.68 -3.17 20.10
CA LEU A 209 -2.63 -2.32 18.90
C LEU A 209 -3.15 -0.91 19.16
N GLU A 210 -4.09 -0.72 20.09
CA GLU A 210 -4.59 0.60 20.51
C GLU A 210 -3.50 1.46 21.19
N ARG A 211 -2.44 0.84 21.72
CA ARG A 211 -1.32 1.55 22.38
C ARG A 211 -0.26 2.06 21.41
N ILE A 212 -0.42 1.73 20.13
CA ILE A 212 0.44 2.22 19.06
C ILE A 212 0.01 3.66 18.72
N ARG A 213 0.96 4.59 18.68
CA ARG A 213 0.76 5.99 18.26
C ARG A 213 0.94 6.18 16.77
N GLY A 214 1.67 5.29 16.12
CA GLY A 214 1.75 5.27 14.67
C GLY A 214 2.57 4.11 14.15
N VAL A 215 2.33 3.83 12.87
CA VAL A 215 2.88 2.67 12.17
C VAL A 215 3.44 3.13 10.85
N THR A 216 4.55 2.54 10.45
CA THR A 216 5.04 2.52 9.08
C THR A 216 5.29 1.06 8.70
N ALA A 217 4.75 0.60 7.59
CA ALA A 217 5.01 -0.72 7.02
C ALA A 217 5.36 -0.57 5.54
N ALA A 218 6.30 -1.36 5.05
CA ALA A 218 6.68 -1.33 3.64
C ALA A 218 7.18 -2.69 3.17
N ALA A 219 7.05 -2.95 1.88
CA ALA A 219 7.64 -4.11 1.25
C ALA A 219 8.26 -3.78 -0.12
N ALA A 220 9.48 -4.29 -0.30
CA ALA A 220 10.22 -4.26 -1.55
C ALA A 220 10.22 -5.66 -2.18
N LEU A 221 9.68 -5.76 -3.39
CA LEU A 221 9.51 -6.98 -4.16
C LEU A 221 10.51 -6.96 -5.31
N GLY A 222 11.65 -7.60 -5.08
CA GLY A 222 12.70 -7.81 -6.07
C GLY A 222 12.74 -9.26 -6.53
N ASP A 223 13.93 -9.87 -6.48
CA ASP A 223 14.11 -11.32 -6.64
C ASP A 223 13.58 -12.08 -5.40
N GLY A 224 13.72 -11.49 -4.22
CA GLY A 224 13.04 -11.89 -2.98
C GLY A 224 12.03 -10.84 -2.51
N VAL A 225 11.57 -10.95 -1.27
CA VAL A 225 10.69 -9.95 -0.64
C VAL A 225 11.33 -9.46 0.66
N THR A 226 11.55 -8.16 0.77
CA THR A 226 11.91 -7.52 2.04
C THR A 226 10.68 -6.81 2.59
N ILE A 227 10.38 -7.02 3.88
CA ILE A 227 9.28 -6.38 4.59
C ILE A 227 9.89 -5.64 5.77
N THR A 228 9.50 -4.39 5.97
CA THR A 228 9.86 -3.59 7.14
C THR A 228 8.61 -3.06 7.81
N GLY A 229 8.61 -3.10 9.14
CA GLY A 229 7.53 -2.64 10.00
C GLY A 229 8.13 -1.85 11.15
N ARG A 230 7.59 -0.67 11.40
CA ARG A 230 7.99 0.22 12.49
C ARG A 230 6.74 0.66 13.22
N ALA A 231 6.69 0.43 14.53
CA ALA A 231 5.62 0.90 15.39
C ALA A 231 6.20 1.85 16.44
N GLU A 232 5.53 2.97 16.65
CA GLU A 232 5.79 3.88 17.77
C GLU A 232 4.73 3.64 18.83
N CYS A 233 5.14 3.26 20.02
CA CYS A 233 4.26 2.97 21.15
C CYS A 233 4.12 4.18 22.07
N ALA A 234 3.11 4.16 22.95
CA ALA A 234 2.89 5.23 23.90
C ALA A 234 3.99 5.35 24.98
N SER A 235 4.61 4.23 25.33
CA SER A 235 5.71 4.15 26.31
C SER A 235 6.72 3.03 25.93
N PRO A 236 7.91 3.01 26.57
CA PRO A 236 8.84 1.88 26.45
C PRO A 236 8.27 0.55 26.96
N GLU A 237 7.41 0.57 27.98
CA GLU A 237 6.73 -0.60 28.54
C GLU A 237 5.72 -1.20 27.54
N ASP A 238 4.99 -0.35 26.83
CA ASP A 238 4.09 -0.79 25.76
C ASP A 238 4.86 -1.43 24.61
N ALA A 239 6.03 -0.88 24.25
CA ALA A 239 6.90 -1.45 23.23
C ALA A 239 7.46 -2.82 23.66
N GLU A 240 7.81 -3.00 24.93
CA GLU A 240 8.26 -4.29 25.48
C GLU A 240 7.14 -5.33 25.48
N THR A 241 5.92 -4.92 25.82
CA THR A 241 4.73 -5.77 25.76
C THR A 241 4.45 -6.21 24.32
N LEU A 242 4.51 -5.28 23.36
CA LEU A 242 4.31 -5.57 21.94
C LEU A 242 5.42 -6.45 21.36
N GLU A 243 6.68 -6.25 21.77
CA GLU A 243 7.79 -7.13 21.40
C GLU A 243 7.54 -8.57 21.88
N THR A 244 7.17 -8.72 23.16
CA THR A 244 6.89 -10.03 23.76
C THR A 244 5.74 -10.74 23.04
N ALA A 245 4.67 -10.01 22.75
CA ALA A 245 3.54 -10.53 21.99
C ALA A 245 3.94 -10.96 20.57
N ALA A 246 4.70 -10.13 19.84
CA ALA A 246 5.19 -10.45 18.50
C ALA A 246 6.07 -11.71 18.49
N ARG A 247 6.99 -11.84 19.46
CA ARG A 247 7.81 -13.06 19.62
C ARG A 247 6.97 -14.28 19.96
N GLY A 248 5.93 -14.12 20.78
CA GLY A 248 4.96 -15.18 21.09
C GLY A 248 4.24 -15.70 19.84
N ILE A 249 3.74 -14.79 19.00
CA ILE A 249 3.10 -15.12 17.71
C ILE A 249 4.08 -15.86 16.79
N LEU A 250 5.34 -15.40 16.70
CA LEU A 250 6.37 -16.08 15.91
C LEU A 250 6.67 -17.50 16.44
N GLY A 251 6.66 -17.68 17.76
CA GLY A 251 6.80 -19.00 18.39
C GLY A 251 5.64 -19.94 18.03
N LEU A 252 4.39 -19.46 18.11
CA LEU A 252 3.20 -20.21 17.73
C LEU A 252 3.18 -20.54 16.23
N ALA A 253 3.58 -19.59 15.39
CA ALA A 253 3.72 -19.79 13.95
C ALA A 253 4.75 -20.90 13.68
N ARG A 254 5.90 -20.89 14.35
CA ARG A 254 6.92 -21.93 14.21
C ARG A 254 6.40 -23.33 14.56
N LEU A 255 5.61 -23.44 15.64
CA LEU A 255 4.98 -24.71 16.03
C LEU A 255 3.97 -25.18 14.99
N THR A 256 3.14 -24.28 14.48
CA THR A 256 2.09 -24.58 13.48
C THR A 256 2.68 -24.94 12.12
N LEU A 257 3.79 -24.31 11.74
CA LEU A 257 4.46 -24.52 10.46
C LEU A 257 5.46 -25.68 10.49
N ARG A 258 5.74 -26.27 11.66
CA ARG A 258 6.73 -27.34 11.84
C ARG A 258 6.49 -28.52 10.91
N ASP A 259 5.23 -28.94 10.76
CA ASP A 259 4.84 -30.08 9.93
C ASP A 259 4.58 -29.70 8.47
N ARG A 260 4.87 -28.45 8.09
CA ARG A 260 4.77 -27.94 6.71
C ARG A 260 6.18 -27.65 6.19
N PRO A 261 6.88 -28.64 5.60
CA PRO A 261 8.30 -28.52 5.25
C PRO A 261 8.61 -27.38 4.27
N GLY A 262 7.64 -26.93 3.47
CA GLY A 262 7.77 -25.76 2.59
C GLY A 262 7.72 -24.40 3.31
N LEU A 263 7.23 -24.36 4.56
CA LEU A 263 6.90 -23.14 5.31
C LEU A 263 7.61 -23.06 6.68
N ALA A 264 8.20 -24.16 7.16
CA ALA A 264 8.77 -24.27 8.50
C ALA A 264 9.84 -23.19 8.82
N SER A 265 10.55 -22.69 7.81
CA SER A 265 11.58 -21.67 7.98
C SER A 265 11.06 -20.22 8.01
N LEU A 266 9.77 -19.97 7.73
CA LEU A 266 9.26 -18.60 7.56
C LEU A 266 9.33 -17.77 8.84
N SER A 267 9.05 -18.36 10.00
CA SER A 267 9.15 -17.67 11.29
C SER A 267 10.57 -17.19 11.58
N ASP A 268 11.57 -17.92 11.08
CA ASP A 268 12.98 -17.67 11.36
C ASP A 268 13.55 -16.53 10.49
N LEU A 269 12.80 -16.10 9.47
CA LEU A 269 13.13 -14.97 8.59
C LEU A 269 12.68 -13.63 9.17
N VAL A 270 11.93 -13.64 10.27
CA VAL A 270 11.38 -12.44 10.91
C VAL A 270 12.26 -12.04 12.11
N ALA A 271 12.86 -10.87 12.02
CA ALA A 271 13.57 -10.22 13.11
C ALA A 271 12.63 -9.24 13.82
N VAL A 272 12.56 -9.33 15.15
CA VAL A 272 11.89 -8.35 15.99
C VAL A 272 12.95 -7.69 16.87
N SER A 273 12.98 -6.36 16.86
CA SER A 273 13.87 -5.57 17.71
C SER A 273 13.14 -4.36 18.28
N ARG A 274 13.61 -3.88 19.43
CA ARG A 274 13.01 -2.74 20.13
C ARG A 274 14.08 -1.72 20.48
N GLN A 275 13.71 -0.44 20.40
CA GLN A 275 14.51 0.68 20.85
C GLN A 275 13.61 1.70 21.54
N GLU A 276 13.79 1.88 22.85
CA GLU A 276 12.95 2.76 23.68
C GLU A 276 11.46 2.41 23.51
N SER A 277 10.65 3.37 23.05
CA SER A 277 9.22 3.22 22.75
C SER A 277 8.94 2.82 21.29
N ARG A 278 9.94 2.30 20.56
CA ARG A 278 9.80 1.88 19.16
C ARG A 278 10.04 0.39 19.00
N LEU A 279 9.20 -0.24 18.18
CA LEU A 279 9.38 -1.62 17.74
C LEU A 279 9.71 -1.63 16.24
N ALA A 280 10.66 -2.47 15.86
CA ALA A 280 10.99 -2.79 14.48
C ALA A 280 10.75 -4.29 14.23
N ILE A 281 10.08 -4.58 13.13
CA ILE A 281 9.84 -5.92 12.61
C ILE A 281 10.37 -5.92 11.19
N ASP A 282 11.40 -6.71 10.92
CA ASP A 282 12.00 -6.80 9.60
C ASP A 282 11.98 -8.27 9.15
N ALA A 283 11.63 -8.51 7.89
CA ALA A 283 11.67 -9.85 7.31
C ALA A 283 12.32 -9.80 5.93
N SER A 284 13.19 -10.77 5.65
CA SER A 284 13.77 -10.94 4.31
C SER A 284 13.49 -12.36 3.84
N ILE A 285 12.67 -12.47 2.80
CA ILE A 285 12.22 -13.73 2.22
C ILE A 285 13.06 -13.99 0.97
N PRO A 286 13.95 -14.99 1.00
CA PRO A 286 14.76 -15.34 -0.16
C PRO A 286 13.90 -15.90 -1.31
N PRO A 287 14.36 -15.80 -2.56
CA PRO A 287 13.66 -16.31 -3.74
C PRO A 287 13.24 -17.78 -3.61
N GLU A 288 14.08 -18.63 -3.02
CA GLU A 288 13.86 -20.08 -2.91
C GLU A 288 12.69 -20.40 -1.96
N VAL A 289 12.55 -19.62 -0.88
CA VAL A 289 11.44 -19.74 0.06
C VAL A 289 10.15 -19.25 -0.58
N LEU A 290 10.25 -18.17 -1.35
CA LEU A 290 9.13 -17.58 -2.08
C LEU A 290 8.58 -18.50 -3.18
N GLU A 291 9.45 -19.24 -3.85
CA GLU A 291 9.05 -20.26 -4.83
C GLU A 291 8.28 -21.41 -4.17
N ARG A 292 8.77 -21.93 -3.04
CA ARG A 292 8.07 -22.95 -2.26
C ARG A 292 6.70 -22.48 -1.78
N LEU A 293 6.60 -21.21 -1.33
CA LEU A 293 5.34 -20.59 -0.95
C LEU A 293 4.32 -20.61 -2.10
N LEU A 294 4.75 -20.23 -3.30
CA LEU A 294 3.89 -20.24 -4.49
C LEU A 294 3.44 -21.66 -4.88
N GLU A 295 4.29 -22.65 -4.72
CA GLU A 295 3.95 -24.07 -4.96
C GLU A 295 2.90 -24.57 -3.97
N GLU A 296 3.05 -24.26 -2.68
CA GLU A 296 2.07 -24.63 -1.65
C GLU A 296 0.71 -23.96 -1.86
N MET A 297 0.70 -22.66 -2.25
CA MET A 297 -0.54 -21.96 -2.60
C MET A 297 -1.26 -22.57 -3.82
N ARG A 298 -0.54 -23.23 -4.72
CA ARG A 298 -1.14 -23.95 -5.85
C ARG A 298 -1.71 -25.30 -5.43
N ARG A 299 -1.11 -25.99 -4.46
CA ARG A 299 -1.58 -27.28 -3.94
C ARG A 299 -2.88 -27.19 -3.12
N THR A 300 -3.12 -26.04 -2.50
CA THR A 300 -4.29 -25.79 -1.66
C THR A 300 -5.50 -25.24 -2.42
N ARG A 301 -5.43 -25.14 -3.75
CA ARG A 301 -6.54 -24.79 -4.65
C ARG A 301 -7.03 -26.00 -5.42
#